data_AF-A0AAW8E6S2-F1
#
_entry.id   AF-A0AAW8E6S2-F1
#
_cell.length_a   1.000
_cell.length_b   1.000
_cell.length_c   1.000
_cell.angle_alpha   90.00
_cell.angle_beta   90.00
_cell.angle_gamma   90.00
#
_symmetry.space_group_name_H-M   'P 1'
#
loop_
_entity.id
_entity.type
_entity.pdbx_description
1 polymer ?
#
loop_
_entity_poly.entity_id
_entity_poly.type
_entity_poly.pdbx_seq_one_letter_code
_entity_poly.pdbx_strand_id
1 'polypeptide(L)'
;MDHLLGALLEVVFGTVFVGTGRVIVAVFSLGRWRSASPFDSEESIHGGAGALSFVRDGQRVITTTGTGLLGFLFYFLVAVVLIASASGT
;
A
#
# COMPACT_ATOMS: atom_id res chain seq x y z
N MET A 1 11.45 -20.85 14.98
CA MET A 1 11.84 -20.67 13.54
C MET A 1 10.71 -19.98 12.78
N ASP A 2 9.48 -20.46 12.97
CA ASP A 2 8.20 -19.78 12.73
C ASP A 2 8.16 -18.27 13.04
N HIS A 3 8.63 -17.81 14.21
CA HIS A 3 8.61 -16.38 14.55
C HIS A 3 9.51 -15.51 13.65
N LEU A 4 10.67 -16.04 13.25
CA LEU A 4 11.60 -15.34 12.35
C LEU A 4 11.06 -15.25 10.93
N LEU A 5 10.41 -16.33 10.46
CA LEU A 5 9.75 -16.33 9.15
C LEU A 5 8.58 -15.35 9.12
N GLY A 6 7.78 -15.29 10.18
CA GLY A 6 6.69 -14.32 10.31
C GLY A 6 7.19 -12.88 10.26
N ALA A 7 8.20 -12.55 11.06
CA ALA A 7 8.80 -11.22 11.07
C ALA A 7 9.43 -10.84 9.71
N LEU A 8 10.11 -11.80 9.06
CA LEU A 8 10.68 -11.58 7.73
C LEU A 8 9.59 -11.30 6.70
N LEU A 9 8.51 -12.09 6.70
CA LEU A 9 7.37 -11.89 5.80
C LEU A 9 6.70 -10.53 6.02
N GLU A 10 6.53 -10.12 7.28
CA GLU A 10 5.96 -8.82 7.61
C GLU A 10 6.84 -7.67 7.10
N VAL A 11 8.16 -7.74 7.31
CA VAL A 11 9.12 -6.74 6.82
C VAL A 11 9.13 -6.69 5.30
N VAL A 12 9.17 -7.84 4.63
CA VAL A 12 9.11 -7.92 3.17
C VAL A 12 7.80 -7.35 2.67
N PHE A 13 6.68 -7.72 3.29
CA PHE A 13 5.36 -7.25 2.87
C PHE A 13 5.22 -5.74 3.03
N GLY A 14 5.58 -5.21 4.20
CA GLY A 14 5.57 -3.78 4.47
C GLY A 14 6.51 -3.02 3.53
N THR A 15 7.72 -3.51 3.31
CA THR A 15 8.68 -2.80 2.44
C THR A 15 8.24 -2.82 0.98
N VAL A 16 7.81 -3.98 0.48
CA VAL A 16 7.49 -4.18 -0.94
C VAL A 16 6.11 -3.63 -1.29
N PHE A 17 5.05 -4.08 -0.62
CA PHE A 17 3.69 -3.70 -0.98
C PHE A 17 3.33 -2.29 -0.50
N VAL A 18 3.51 -2.02 0.80
CA VAL A 18 3.18 -0.68 1.35
C VAL A 18 4.11 0.37 0.73
N GLY A 19 5.41 0.08 0.63
CA GLY A 19 6.37 0.98 -0.05
C GLY A 19 5.98 1.31 -1.49
N THR A 20 5.68 0.30 -2.32
CA THR A 20 5.22 0.51 -3.70
C THR A 20 3.92 1.31 -3.76
N GLY A 21 2.96 1.00 -2.89
CA GLY A 21 1.70 1.74 -2.79
C GLY A 21 1.90 3.21 -2.45
N ARG A 22 2.85 3.55 -1.57
CA ARG A 22 3.19 4.95 -1.26
C ARG A 22 3.74 5.68 -2.48
N VAL A 23 4.62 5.03 -3.25
CA VAL A 23 5.17 5.59 -4.50
C VAL A 23 4.06 5.85 -5.50
N ILE A 24 3.13 4.90 -5.66
CA ILE A 24 1.96 5.06 -6.52
C ILE A 24 1.11 6.26 -6.07
N VAL A 25 0.79 6.37 -4.78
CA VAL A 25 0.04 7.52 -4.26
C VAL A 25 0.79 8.82 -4.54
N ALA A 26 2.11 8.87 -4.32
CA ALA A 26 2.91 10.08 -4.56
C ALA A 26 2.90 10.50 -6.04
N VAL A 27 3.10 9.55 -6.95
CA VAL A 27 3.16 9.79 -8.40
C VAL A 27 1.79 10.14 -8.98
N PHE A 28 0.75 9.36 -8.67
CA PHE A 28 -0.57 9.52 -9.29
C PHE A 28 -1.43 10.61 -8.65
N SER A 29 -1.21 10.93 -7.37
CA SER A 29 -2.00 11.99 -6.73
C SER A 29 -1.47 13.39 -7.00
N LEU A 30 -0.27 13.54 -7.60
CA LEU A 30 0.37 14.84 -7.85
C LEU A 30 0.40 15.73 -6.59
N GLY A 31 0.61 15.12 -5.41
CA GLY A 31 0.62 15.81 -4.12
C GLY A 31 -0.75 16.14 -3.53
N ARG A 32 -1.86 15.77 -4.19
CA ARG A 32 -3.22 15.97 -3.68
C ARG A 32 -3.56 15.00 -2.55
N TRP A 33 -2.97 13.80 -2.56
CA TRP A 33 -3.19 12.77 -1.54
C TRP A 33 -1.89 12.48 -0.81
N ARG A 34 -2.01 12.17 0.47
CA ARG A 34 -0.90 11.80 1.35
C ARG A 34 -1.04 10.33 1.74
N SER A 35 0.07 9.62 1.88
CA SER A 35 0.08 8.32 2.56
C SER A 35 0.23 8.53 4.07
N ALA A 36 -0.56 7.79 4.85
CA ALA A 36 -0.45 7.78 6.29
C ALA A 36 0.93 7.26 6.72
N SER A 37 1.44 7.72 7.86
CA SER A 37 2.73 7.27 8.37
C SER A 37 2.56 5.92 9.08
N PRO A 38 3.40 4.90 8.76
CA PRO A 38 3.32 3.61 9.43
C PRO A 38 3.81 3.67 10.89
N PHE A 39 4.40 4.79 11.30
CA PHE A 39 4.90 5.04 12.66
C PHE A 39 3.97 5.93 13.49
N ASP A 40 2.86 6.40 12.92
CA ASP A 40 1.95 7.33 13.58
C ASP A 40 0.60 6.66 13.85
N SER A 41 -0.01 6.96 15.00
CA SER A 41 -1.33 6.43 15.39
C SER A 41 -2.49 7.19 14.74
N GLU A 42 -2.20 8.13 13.86
CA GLU A 42 -3.17 8.90 13.08
C GLU A 42 -4.24 8.01 12.42
N GLU A 43 -3.86 6.86 11.86
CA GLU A 43 -4.80 5.92 11.24
C GLU A 43 -5.80 5.31 12.22
N SER A 44 -5.37 4.94 13.42
CA SER A 44 -6.24 4.30 14.42
C SER A 44 -7.13 5.32 15.14
N ILE A 45 -6.70 6.57 15.20
CA ILE A 45 -7.45 7.66 15.84
C ILE A 45 -8.50 8.24 14.89
N HIS A 46 -8.17 8.39 13.60
CA HIS A 46 -9.01 9.12 12.63
C HIS A 46 -9.65 8.21 11.58
N GLY A 47 -9.05 7.05 11.32
CA GLY A 47 -9.59 6.04 10.42
C GLY A 47 -10.43 5.01 11.18
N GLY A 48 -11.56 4.61 10.59
CA GLY A 48 -12.24 3.39 11.02
C GLY A 48 -11.33 2.17 10.82
N ALA A 49 -11.48 1.15 11.65
CA ALA A 49 -10.72 -0.10 11.50
C ALA A 49 -10.88 -0.67 10.08
N GLY A 50 -9.77 -0.87 9.38
CA GLY A 50 -9.76 -1.35 8.00
C GLY A 50 -10.08 -0.30 6.93
N ALA A 51 -10.23 0.98 7.28
CA ALA A 51 -10.40 2.03 6.28
C ALA A 51 -9.20 2.06 5.32
N LEU A 52 -9.46 2.20 4.02
CA LEU A 52 -8.42 2.30 2.99
C LEU A 52 -7.96 3.76 2.77
N SER A 53 -8.82 4.71 3.13
CA SER A 53 -8.50 6.13 3.12
C SER A 53 -9.45 6.89 4.04
N PHE A 54 -9.02 8.06 4.51
CA PHE A 54 -9.85 9.01 5.25
C PHE A 54 -9.50 10.44 4.82
N VAL A 55 -10.28 11.42 5.24
CA VAL A 55 -10.00 12.84 4.99
C VAL A 55 -9.62 13.49 6.32
N ARG A 56 -8.49 14.18 6.34
CA ARG A 56 -8.01 14.96 7.47
C ARG A 56 -7.52 16.31 6.98
N ASP A 57 -7.92 17.39 7.64
CA ASP A 57 -7.51 18.76 7.31
C ASP A 57 -7.70 19.13 5.83
N GLY A 58 -8.77 18.62 5.21
CA GLY A 58 -9.08 18.83 3.79
C GLY A 58 -8.22 18.03 2.80
N GLN A 59 -7.24 17.24 3.27
CA GLN A 59 -6.46 16.32 2.46
C GLN A 59 -6.96 14.88 2.60
N ARG A 60 -6.93 14.14 1.49
CA ARG A 60 -7.16 12.69 1.53
C ARG A 60 -5.89 11.99 1.96
N VAL A 61 -6.00 11.20 3.02
CA VAL A 61 -4.94 10.34 3.55
C VAL A 61 -5.27 8.90 3.21
N ILE A 62 -4.35 8.23 2.52
CA ILE A 62 -4.43 6.80 2.20
C ILE A 62 -3.76 6.03 3.33
N THR A 63 -4.46 5.07 3.93
CA THR A 63 -3.96 4.30 5.08
C THR A 63 -2.85 3.33 4.69
N THR A 64 -2.17 2.74 5.68
CA THR A 64 -1.18 1.68 5.48
C THR A 64 -1.84 0.47 4.82
N THR A 65 -3.06 0.13 5.22
CA THR A 65 -3.87 -0.90 4.56
C THR A 65 -4.18 -0.54 3.10
N GLY A 66 -4.60 0.71 2.84
CA GLY A 66 -4.90 1.19 1.49
C GLY A 66 -3.68 1.21 0.57
N THR A 67 -2.53 1.65 1.08
CA THR A 67 -1.26 1.64 0.35
C THR A 67 -0.76 0.21 0.12
N GLY A 68 -0.87 -0.69 1.11
CA GLY A 68 -0.59 -2.12 0.93
C GLY A 68 -1.44 -2.75 -0.18
N LEU A 69 -2.74 -2.45 -0.22
CA LEU A 69 -3.64 -2.92 -1.28
C LEU A 69 -3.26 -2.37 -2.66
N LEU A 70 -2.89 -1.08 -2.76
CA LEU A 70 -2.42 -0.49 -4.02
C LEU A 70 -1.13 -1.16 -4.51
N GLY A 71 -0.18 -1.44 -3.63
CA GLY A 71 1.02 -2.20 -3.96
C GLY A 71 0.68 -3.60 -4.43
N PHE A 72 -0.26 -4.29 -3.77
CA PHE A 72 -0.70 -5.62 -4.17
C PHE A 72 -1.33 -5.60 -5.57
N LEU A 73 -2.24 -4.65 -5.82
CA LEU A 73 -2.88 -4.48 -7.13
C LEU A 73 -1.85 -4.20 -8.22
N PHE A 74 -0.82 -3.40 -7.93
CA PHE A 74 0.26 -3.15 -8.89
C PHE A 74 0.97 -4.45 -9.27
N TYR A 75 1.44 -5.24 -8.29
CA TYR A 75 2.12 -6.50 -8.58
C TYR A 75 1.20 -7.53 -9.22
N PHE A 76 -0.08 -7.56 -8.84
CA PHE A 76 -1.09 -8.39 -9.47
C PHE A 76 -1.24 -8.03 -10.95
N LEU A 77 -1.36 -6.74 -11.28
CA LEU A 77 -1.45 -6.27 -12.66
C LEU A 77 -0.17 -6.56 -13.45
N VAL A 78 1.01 -6.36 -12.84
CA VAL A 78 2.29 -6.74 -13.46
C VAL A 78 2.31 -8.23 -13.78
N ALA A 79 1.91 -9.09 -12.85
CA ALA A 79 1.84 -10.53 -13.07
C ALA A 79 0.87 -10.90 -14.20
N VAL A 80 -0.33 -10.30 -14.23
CA VAL A 80 -1.31 -10.49 -15.30
C VAL A 80 -0.74 -10.06 -16.65
N VAL A 81 -0.09 -8.90 -16.73
CA VAL A 81 0.54 -8.40 -17.96
C VAL A 81 1.68 -9.30 -18.42
N LEU A 82 2.53 -9.77 -17.51
CA LEU A 82 3.62 -10.69 -17.84
C LEU A 82 3.10 -12.04 -18.34
N ILE A 83 2.08 -12.60 -17.68
CA ILE A 83 1.43 -13.85 -18.12
C ILE A 83 0.80 -13.65 -19.49
N ALA A 84 0.05 -12.57 -19.70
CA ALA A 84 -0.56 -12.26 -20.98
C ALA A 84 0.49 -12.10 -22.09
N SER A 85 1.58 -11.37 -21.82
CA SER A 85 2.68 -11.15 -22.77
C SER A 85 3.42 -12.46 -23.10
N ALA A 86 3.60 -13.33 -22.10
CA ALA A 86 4.24 -14.64 -22.29
C ALA A 86 3.31 -15.65 -22.98
N SER A 87 1.99 -15.45 -22.91
CA SER A 87 0.98 -16.37 -23.44
C SER A 87 0.60 -16.12 -24.91
N GLY A 88 1.07 -15.04 -25.54
CA GLY A 88 0.93 -14.86 -26.99
C GLY A 88 0.62 -13.45 -27.46
N THR A 89 1.67 -12.69 -27.72
CA THR A 89 1.86 -12.01 -29.03
C THR A 89 3.13 -12.54 -29.65
#